data_AF-A0A7U9MX67-F1
#
_entry.id   AF-A0A7U9MX67-F1
#
_cell.length_a   1.000
_cell.length_b   1.000
_cell.length_c   1.000
_cell.angle_alpha   90.00
_cell.angle_beta   90.00
_cell.angle_gamma   90.00
#
_symmetry.space_group_name_H-M   'P 1'
#
loop_
_entity.id
_entity.type
_entity.pdbx_description
1 polymer ?
#
loop_
_entity_poly.entity_id
_entity_poly.type
_entity_poly.pdbx_seq_one_letter_code
_entity_poly.pdbx_strand_id
1 'polypeptide(L)'
;MAKKQIILYVVAALFAVSGVIALPSGNITGGIGCIVIAAVCFLLARKPAKEAAGQQEEPRKTGTPAAASGSRIAETIRTKLVGVTFDNEDGENRQDILRTMTGDEDITVEKYTYNGEPAACIKWGNKVLGNLSAELAKDLARKYPQARYTAEILEISGGGGTNVWL
;
A
#
# COMPACT_ATOMS: atom_id res chain seq x y z
N MET A 1 -3.45 16.35 37.61
CA MET A 1 -3.86 15.38 36.55
C MET A 1 -5.32 14.93 36.64
N ALA A 2 -5.96 14.85 37.82
CA ALA A 2 -7.34 14.33 37.95
C ALA A 2 -8.46 15.26 37.41
N LYS A 3 -8.30 16.59 37.50
CA LYS A 3 -9.35 17.55 37.09
C LYS A 3 -9.66 17.53 35.59
N LYS A 4 -8.64 17.35 34.74
CA LYS A 4 -8.80 17.23 33.28
C LYS A 4 -9.41 15.88 32.86
N GLN A 5 -9.12 14.82 33.61
CA GLN A 5 -9.68 13.48 33.37
C GLN A 5 -11.18 13.44 33.70
N ILE A 6 -11.61 14.04 34.82
CA ILE A 6 -13.03 14.10 35.20
C ILE A 6 -13.86 14.88 34.17
N ILE A 7 -13.33 15.99 33.64
CA ILE A 7 -13.98 16.78 32.58
C ILE A 7 -14.16 15.95 31.31
N LEU A 8 -13.16 15.16 30.92
CA LEU A 8 -13.24 14.28 29.76
C LEU A 8 -14.30 13.18 29.95
N TYR A 9 -14.42 12.60 31.14
CA TYR A 9 -15.45 11.60 31.42
C TYR A 9 -16.86 12.20 31.46
N VAL A 10 -17.03 13.42 31.97
CA VAL A 10 -18.34 14.12 31.96
C VAL A 10 -18.77 14.45 30.53
N VAL A 11 -17.85 14.92 29.68
CA VAL A 11 -18.13 15.19 28.26
C VAL A 11 -18.45 13.90 27.49
N ALA A 12 -17.72 12.81 27.76
CA ALA A 12 -17.98 11.51 27.16
C ALA A 12 -19.35 10.93 27.58
N ALA A 13 -19.73 11.08 28.85
CA ALA A 13 -21.04 10.65 29.34
C ALA A 13 -22.18 11.47 28.72
N LEU A 14 -22.01 12.78 28.53
CA LEU A 14 -23.00 13.64 27.87
C LEU A 14 -23.23 13.25 26.40
N PHE A 15 -22.16 12.83 25.72
CA PHE A 15 -22.20 12.37 24.33
C PHE A 15 -22.87 10.99 24.22
N ALA A 16 -22.62 10.09 25.18
CA ALA A 16 -23.26 8.78 25.24
C ALA A 16 -24.78 8.88 25.50
N VAL A 17 -25.20 9.80 26.38
CA VAL A 17 -26.63 10.04 26.66
C VAL A 17 -27.34 10.65 25.44
N SER A 18 -26.67 11.49 24.65
CA SER A 18 -27.24 12.04 23.40
C SER A 18 -27.36 10.98 22.29
N GLY A 19 -26.49 9.96 22.26
CA GLY A 19 -26.54 8.88 21.29
C GLY A 19 -27.72 7.92 21.49
N VAL A 20 -28.22 7.76 22.72
CA VAL A 20 -29.31 6.82 23.04
C VAL A 20 -30.69 7.36 22.60
N ILE A 21 -30.86 8.68 22.49
CA ILE A 21 -32.16 9.31 22.14
C ILE A 21 -32.39 9.32 20.60
N ALA A 22 -31.37 9.08 19.79
CA ALA A 22 -31.46 9.11 18.33
C ALA A 22 -31.80 7.75 17.67
N LEU A 23 -32.06 6.71 18.45
CA LEU A 23 -32.32 5.36 17.93
C LEU A 23 -33.75 5.05 17.43
N PRO A 24 -34.84 5.77 17.77
CA PRO A 24 -36.16 5.38 17.28
C PRO A 24 -36.58 6.05 15.96
N SER A 25 -35.80 6.99 15.38
CA SER A 25 -36.21 7.74 14.18
C SER A 25 -35.40 7.44 12.91
N GLY A 26 -34.81 6.24 12.81
CA GLY A 26 -34.37 5.68 11.52
C GLY A 26 -33.36 6.50 10.71
N ASN A 27 -32.49 7.29 11.36
CA ASN A 27 -31.48 8.09 10.65
C ASN A 27 -30.11 7.39 10.66
N ILE A 28 -29.83 6.66 9.58
CA ILE A 28 -28.62 5.84 9.35
C ILE A 28 -27.32 6.68 9.47
N THR A 29 -27.41 7.99 9.29
CA THR A 29 -26.27 8.91 9.40
C THR A 29 -25.73 9.05 10.84
N GLY A 30 -26.56 8.88 11.87
CA GLY A 30 -26.13 8.97 13.27
C GLY A 30 -25.36 7.74 13.76
N GLY A 31 -25.75 6.55 13.29
CA GLY A 31 -25.12 5.28 13.68
C GLY A 31 -23.69 5.14 13.16
N ILE A 32 -23.44 5.61 11.93
CA ILE A 32 -22.10 5.60 11.33
C ILE A 32 -21.15 6.51 12.12
N GLY A 33 -21.62 7.67 12.57
CA GLY A 33 -20.83 8.58 13.41
C GLY A 33 -20.39 7.94 14.72
N CYS A 34 -21.28 7.20 15.39
CA CYS A 34 -20.94 6.49 16.62
C CYS A 34 -19.91 5.37 16.41
N ILE A 35 -19.98 4.63 15.30
CA ILE A 35 -19.02 3.56 14.99
C ILE A 35 -17.62 4.13 14.72
N VAL A 36 -17.53 5.25 14.00
CA VAL A 36 -16.25 5.92 13.72
C VAL A 36 -15.63 6.47 15.01
N ILE A 37 -16.44 7.10 15.88
CA ILE A 37 -15.98 7.63 17.16
C ILE A 37 -15.53 6.49 18.09
N ALA A 38 -16.26 5.37 18.13
CA ALA A 38 -15.87 4.19 18.90
C ALA A 38 -14.55 3.56 18.41
N ALA A 39 -14.34 3.49 17.09
CA ALA A 39 -13.11 2.97 16.50
C ALA A 39 -11.90 3.85 16.81
N VAL A 40 -12.05 5.18 16.73
CA VAL A 40 -10.99 6.14 17.07
C VAL A 40 -10.65 6.08 18.56
N CYS A 41 -11.65 5.99 19.44
CA CYS A 41 -11.43 5.78 20.88
C CYS A 41 -10.72 4.45 21.19
N PHE A 42 -11.04 3.37 20.45
CA PHE A 42 -10.41 2.07 20.63
C PHE A 42 -8.94 2.06 20.16
N LEU A 43 -8.64 2.77 19.06
CA LEU A 43 -7.27 2.88 18.55
C LEU A 43 -6.38 3.75 19.45
N LEU A 44 -6.92 4.82 20.02
CA LEU A 44 -6.17 5.68 20.97
C LEU A 44 -5.95 5.01 22.34
N ALA A 45 -6.72 3.97 22.68
CA ALA A 45 -6.57 3.21 23.93
C ALA A 45 -5.49 2.10 23.85
N ARG A 46 -4.98 1.76 22.65
CA ARG A 46 -3.89 0.79 22.50
C ARG A 46 -2.53 1.42 22.82
N LYS A 47 -2.09 1.27 24.07
CA LYS A 47 -0.66 1.37 24.42
C LYS A 47 0.08 0.11 23.92
N PRO A 48 1.35 0.24 23.48
CA PRO A 48 2.13 -0.89 23.01
C PRO A 48 2.59 -1.74 24.20
N ALA A 49 2.07 -2.96 24.31
CA ALA A 49 2.59 -3.97 25.21
C ALA A 49 3.68 -4.77 24.48
N LYS A 50 4.85 -4.83 25.13
CA LYS A 50 6.01 -5.63 24.72
C LYS A 50 5.67 -7.12 24.78
N GLU A 51 6.00 -7.86 23.73
CA GLU A 51 6.22 -9.31 23.82
C GLU A 51 7.65 -9.59 23.35
N ALA A 52 8.45 -10.07 24.30
CA ALA A 52 9.85 -10.46 24.13
C ALA A 52 9.96 -11.95 24.45
N ALA A 53 10.39 -12.73 23.45
CA ALA A 53 11.06 -14.04 23.50
C ALA A 53 11.01 -14.58 22.07
N GLY A 54 12.08 -14.80 21.30
CA GLY A 54 13.48 -15.02 21.60
C GLY A 54 13.90 -16.23 20.76
N GLN A 55 14.75 -16.06 19.74
CA GLN A 55 15.86 -16.97 19.46
C GLN A 55 16.76 -16.45 18.33
N GLN A 56 18.04 -16.72 18.53
CA GLN A 56 19.21 -16.19 17.85
C GLN A 56 19.42 -16.73 16.43
N GLU A 57 20.07 -15.87 15.64
CA GLU A 57 21.04 -16.05 14.55
C GLU A 57 20.98 -17.23 13.54
N GLU A 58 21.20 -16.81 12.29
CA GLU A 58 21.27 -17.52 11.01
C GLU A 58 22.18 -18.78 11.00
N PRO A 59 21.92 -19.76 10.10
CA PRO A 59 22.31 -19.58 8.69
C PRO A 59 21.31 -20.14 7.65
N ARG A 60 21.12 -19.38 6.57
CA ARG A 60 20.90 -19.77 5.16
C ARG A 60 20.36 -21.19 4.89
N LYS A 61 19.15 -21.29 4.33
CA LYS A 61 18.79 -21.97 3.06
C LYS A 61 17.26 -22.04 2.89
N THR A 62 16.77 -21.44 1.80
CA THR A 62 15.61 -21.84 0.98
C THR A 62 14.48 -22.65 1.65
N GLY A 63 13.29 -22.05 1.74
CA GLY A 63 12.05 -22.82 1.85
C GLY A 63 10.84 -22.05 2.38
N THR A 64 9.95 -21.66 1.45
CA THR A 64 8.50 -21.50 1.63
C THR A 64 7.97 -20.23 2.33
N PRO A 65 7.17 -19.39 1.63
CA PRO A 65 6.36 -18.36 2.27
C PRO A 65 5.24 -18.99 3.09
N ALA A 66 5.10 -18.57 4.34
CA ALA A 66 3.95 -18.88 5.18
C ALA A 66 2.67 -18.30 4.55
N ALA A 67 1.71 -19.18 4.27
CA ALA A 67 0.45 -18.85 3.62
C ALA A 67 -0.48 -18.04 4.53
N ALA A 68 -0.90 -16.87 4.05
CA ALA A 68 -2.12 -16.19 4.49
C ALA A 68 -2.80 -15.56 3.25
N SER A 69 -4.06 -15.96 3.01
CA SER A 69 -4.87 -15.80 1.77
C SER A 69 -4.49 -16.73 0.63
N GLY A 70 -5.46 -17.50 0.11
CA GLY A 70 -5.34 -18.47 -0.99
C GLY A 70 -4.99 -17.90 -2.37
N SER A 71 -4.18 -16.84 -2.42
CA SER A 71 -3.59 -16.30 -3.64
C SER A 71 -2.33 -17.09 -3.97
N ARG A 72 -2.44 -18.05 -4.89
CA ARG A 72 -1.27 -18.67 -5.50
C ARG A 72 -0.59 -17.66 -6.44
N ILE A 73 0.73 -17.51 -6.34
CA ILE A 73 1.50 -16.77 -7.34
C ILE A 73 1.42 -17.55 -8.65
N ALA A 74 0.79 -16.94 -9.66
CA ALA A 74 0.59 -17.59 -10.95
C ALA A 74 1.87 -17.62 -11.79
N GLU A 75 2.65 -16.54 -11.74
CA GLU A 75 3.87 -16.37 -12.49
C GLU A 75 4.74 -15.29 -11.84
N THR A 76 6.06 -15.46 -11.86
CA THR A 76 7.05 -14.46 -11.44
C THR A 76 7.87 -14.09 -12.67
N ILE A 77 7.92 -12.80 -13.00
CA ILE A 77 8.55 -12.31 -14.23
C ILE A 77 9.59 -11.25 -13.85
N ARG A 78 10.83 -11.49 -14.26
CA ARG A 78 11.90 -10.49 -14.24
C ARG A 78 11.80 -9.64 -15.50
N THR A 79 11.61 -8.34 -15.40
CA THR A 79 11.40 -7.41 -16.52
C THR A 79 12.00 -6.03 -16.28
N LYS A 80 12.24 -5.30 -17.37
CA LYS A 80 12.76 -3.93 -17.28
C LYS A 80 11.64 -2.91 -17.33
N LEU A 81 11.79 -1.81 -16.60
CA LEU A 81 10.93 -0.66 -16.80
C LEU A 81 11.30 0.09 -18.07
N VAL A 82 10.27 0.41 -18.84
CA VAL A 82 10.37 1.33 -19.97
C VAL A 82 9.88 2.72 -19.55
N GLY A 83 10.33 3.74 -20.28
CA GLY A 83 9.88 5.10 -20.06
C GLY A 83 10.36 5.75 -18.76
N VAL A 84 11.44 5.23 -18.18
CA VAL A 84 12.11 5.80 -17.00
C VAL A 84 12.80 7.14 -17.28
N THR A 85 12.93 7.52 -18.55
CA THR A 85 13.54 8.79 -19.00
C THR A 85 12.54 9.91 -19.19
N PHE A 86 11.24 9.62 -19.16
CA PHE A 86 10.19 10.64 -19.28
C PHE A 86 9.93 11.29 -17.92
N ASP A 87 9.39 12.51 -17.96
CA ASP A 87 8.92 13.19 -16.76
C ASP A 87 7.53 12.68 -16.35
N ASN A 88 7.20 12.85 -15.08
CA ASN A 88 5.85 12.67 -14.56
C ASN A 88 4.95 13.84 -14.94
N GLU A 89 3.63 13.66 -14.78
CA GLU A 89 2.64 14.70 -15.11
C GLU A 89 2.80 15.96 -14.24
N ASP A 90 3.38 15.83 -13.05
CA ASP A 90 3.74 16.93 -12.16
C ASP A 90 5.07 17.62 -12.53
N GLY A 91 5.74 17.15 -13.59
CA GLY A 91 7.00 17.69 -14.09
C GLY A 91 8.26 17.11 -13.43
N GLU A 92 8.13 16.18 -12.48
CA GLU A 92 9.29 15.54 -11.87
C GLU A 92 9.97 14.54 -12.80
N ASN A 93 11.29 14.59 -12.87
CA ASN A 93 12.06 13.65 -13.67
C ASN A 93 12.16 12.27 -13.00
N ARG A 94 11.73 11.23 -13.72
CA ARG A 94 11.75 9.85 -13.20
C ARG A 94 13.16 9.33 -12.91
N GLN A 95 14.17 9.76 -13.65
CA GLN A 95 15.56 9.33 -13.39
C GLN A 95 16.10 9.95 -12.10
N ASP A 96 15.71 11.18 -11.78
CA ASP A 96 16.09 11.80 -10.51
C ASP A 96 15.42 11.12 -9.33
N ILE A 97 14.16 10.70 -9.46
CA ILE A 97 13.49 9.86 -8.46
C ILE A 97 14.26 8.55 -8.27
N LEU A 98 14.54 7.82 -9.37
CA LEU A 98 15.25 6.54 -9.32
C LEU A 98 16.66 6.65 -8.73
N ARG A 99 17.35 7.78 -8.91
CA ARG A 99 18.67 8.04 -8.30
C ARG A 99 18.63 8.14 -6.78
N THR A 100 17.48 8.52 -6.22
CA THR A 100 17.32 8.65 -4.77
C THR A 100 16.89 7.35 -4.08
N MET A 101 16.56 6.32 -4.87
CA MET A 101 16.06 5.06 -4.35
C MET A 101 17.18 4.13 -3.90
N THR A 102 16.90 3.33 -2.87
CA THR A 102 17.80 2.34 -2.28
C THR A 102 17.48 0.91 -2.74
N GLY A 103 16.29 0.67 -3.30
CA GLY A 103 15.85 -0.61 -3.85
C GLY A 103 15.02 -1.46 -2.87
N ASP A 104 14.85 -1.01 -1.63
CA ASP A 104 13.98 -1.62 -0.61
C ASP A 104 12.62 -0.91 -0.48
N GLU A 105 12.34 0.07 -1.34
CA GLU A 105 11.07 0.78 -1.30
C GLU A 105 9.88 -0.08 -1.71
N ASP A 106 8.76 0.15 -1.03
CA ASP A 106 7.47 -0.41 -1.41
C ASP A 106 6.97 0.24 -2.72
N ILE A 107 6.92 -0.56 -3.78
CA ILE A 107 6.38 -0.17 -5.08
C ILE A 107 5.02 -0.82 -5.35
N THR A 108 4.23 -0.17 -6.19
CA THR A 108 2.91 -0.65 -6.60
C THR A 108 2.80 -0.72 -8.11
N VAL A 109 2.02 -1.69 -8.59
CA VAL A 109 1.72 -1.86 -10.01
C VAL A 109 0.27 -1.40 -10.24
N GLU A 110 0.07 -0.39 -11.08
CA GLU A 110 -1.26 0.11 -11.42
C GLU A 110 -1.58 -0.20 -12.88
N LYS A 111 -2.69 -0.90 -13.12
CA LYS A 111 -3.20 -1.19 -14.47
C LYS A 111 -3.96 0.01 -15.00
N TYR A 112 -3.75 0.35 -16.26
CA TYR A 112 -4.48 1.43 -16.94
C TYR A 112 -4.59 1.12 -18.44
N THR A 113 -5.15 2.07 -19.20
CA THR A 113 -5.28 1.98 -20.65
C THR A 113 -4.53 3.12 -21.30
N TYR A 114 -3.67 2.79 -22.26
CA TYR A 114 -2.92 3.75 -23.06
C TYR A 114 -3.24 3.53 -24.53
N ASN A 115 -3.76 4.56 -25.22
CA ASN A 115 -4.18 4.47 -26.63
C ASN A 115 -5.09 3.27 -26.95
N GLY A 116 -5.99 2.92 -26.02
CA GLY A 116 -6.91 1.79 -26.16
C GLY A 116 -6.31 0.41 -25.85
N GLU A 117 -5.02 0.34 -25.53
CA GLU A 117 -4.31 -0.90 -25.20
C GLU A 117 -4.07 -1.01 -23.68
N PRO A 118 -4.07 -2.22 -23.11
CA PRO A 118 -3.75 -2.44 -21.71
C PRO A 118 -2.31 -2.08 -21.40
N ALA A 119 -2.11 -1.30 -20.35
CA ALA A 119 -0.81 -0.87 -19.86
C ALA A 119 -0.74 -1.05 -18.34
N ALA A 120 0.48 -1.04 -17.79
CA ALA A 120 0.68 -1.10 -16.36
C ALA A 120 1.91 -0.29 -15.96
N CYS A 121 1.74 0.66 -15.04
CA CYS A 121 2.81 1.51 -14.55
C CYS A 121 3.25 1.08 -13.16
N ILE A 122 4.52 1.36 -12.85
CA ILE A 122 5.07 1.14 -11.52
C ILE A 122 5.16 2.47 -10.81
N LYS A 123 4.66 2.50 -9.57
CA LYS A 123 4.60 3.71 -8.75
C LYS A 123 5.28 3.51 -7.41
N TRP A 124 5.96 4.56 -6.97
CA TRP A 124 6.38 4.74 -5.60
C TRP A 124 5.55 5.86 -4.98
N GLY A 125 4.68 5.49 -4.04
CA GLY A 125 3.61 6.37 -3.58
C GLY A 125 2.72 6.84 -4.74
N ASN A 126 2.70 8.15 -4.99
CA ASN A 126 1.96 8.78 -6.07
C ASN A 126 2.80 9.03 -7.34
N LYS A 127 4.10 8.75 -7.32
CA LYS A 127 5.02 9.04 -8.42
C LYS A 127 5.19 7.83 -9.32
N VAL A 128 5.07 8.01 -10.64
CA VAL A 128 5.36 6.94 -11.60
C VAL A 128 6.87 6.83 -11.77
N LEU A 129 7.41 5.61 -11.73
CA LEU A 129 8.82 5.31 -11.98
C LEU A 129 9.06 4.91 -13.44
N GLY A 130 8.07 4.25 -14.04
CA GLY A 130 8.11 3.75 -15.41
C GLY A 130 6.93 2.83 -15.69
N ASN A 131 6.99 2.15 -16.82
CA ASN A 131 5.95 1.25 -17.28
C ASN A 131 6.48 -0.15 -17.51
N LEU A 132 5.61 -1.17 -17.39
CA LEU A 132 5.86 -2.44 -18.04
C LEU A 132 5.91 -2.22 -19.57
N SER A 133 6.68 -3.05 -20.27
CA SER A 133 6.66 -3.02 -21.73
C SER A 133 5.24 -3.26 -22.25
N ALA A 134 4.90 -2.65 -23.38
CA ALA A 134 3.56 -2.77 -23.96
C ALA A 134 3.19 -4.24 -24.24
N GLU A 135 4.15 -5.02 -24.73
CA GLU A 135 3.98 -6.46 -24.97
C GLU A 135 3.68 -7.22 -23.68
N LEU A 136 4.47 -6.99 -22.62
CA LEU A 136 4.27 -7.69 -21.34
C LEU A 136 2.94 -7.30 -20.70
N ALA A 137 2.60 -6.02 -20.69
CA ALA A 137 1.32 -5.56 -20.15
C ALA A 137 0.14 -6.19 -20.90
N LYS A 138 0.23 -6.29 -22.23
CA LYS A 138 -0.79 -6.93 -23.07
C LYS A 138 -0.89 -8.42 -22.85
N ASP A 139 0.24 -9.11 -22.74
CA ASP A 139 0.27 -10.55 -22.47
C ASP A 139 -0.28 -10.87 -21.08
N LEU A 140 0.09 -10.09 -20.07
CA LEU A 140 -0.42 -10.23 -18.71
C LEU A 140 -1.93 -9.94 -18.62
N ALA A 141 -2.42 -8.93 -19.33
CA ALA A 141 -3.85 -8.62 -19.38
C ALA A 141 -4.65 -9.72 -20.09
N ARG A 142 -4.10 -10.33 -21.16
CA ARG A 142 -4.73 -11.44 -21.88
C ARG A 142 -4.73 -12.73 -21.06
N LYS A 143 -3.58 -13.08 -20.46
CA LYS A 143 -3.39 -14.35 -19.74
C LYS A 143 -4.05 -14.32 -18.36
N TYR A 144 -4.02 -13.17 -17.70
CA TYR A 144 -4.50 -13.00 -16.33
C TYR A 144 -5.29 -11.70 -16.13
N PRO A 145 -6.48 -11.56 -16.75
CA PRO A 145 -7.25 -10.32 -16.73
C PRO A 145 -7.58 -9.83 -15.30
N GLN A 146 -7.89 -10.76 -14.40
CA GLN A 146 -8.28 -10.49 -13.01
C GLN A 146 -7.14 -10.64 -12.00
N ALA A 147 -5.90 -10.89 -12.44
CA ALA A 147 -4.79 -11.05 -11.49
C ALA A 147 -4.41 -9.72 -10.85
N ARG A 148 -3.98 -9.80 -9.59
CA ARG A 148 -3.27 -8.72 -8.92
C ARG A 148 -1.79 -8.85 -9.23
N TYR A 149 -1.11 -7.73 -9.41
CA TYR A 149 0.33 -7.71 -9.63
C TYR A 149 1.01 -7.18 -8.38
N THR A 150 2.05 -7.87 -7.97
CA THR A 150 3.00 -7.44 -6.95
C THR A 150 4.36 -7.32 -7.62
N ALA A 151 5.14 -6.32 -7.24
CA ALA A 151 6.47 -6.10 -7.79
C ALA A 151 7.43 -5.82 -6.65
N GLU A 152 8.68 -6.22 -6.85
CA GLU A 152 9.81 -5.94 -5.98
C GLU A 152 10.92 -5.36 -6.85
N ILE A 153 11.71 -4.46 -6.29
CA ILE A 153 12.87 -3.91 -6.99
C ILE A 153 14.02 -4.90 -6.82
N LEU A 154 14.53 -5.44 -7.93
CA LEU A 154 15.72 -6.29 -7.90
C LEU A 154 17.01 -5.50 -8.06
N GLU A 155 16.99 -4.53 -8.98
CA GLU A 155 18.17 -3.75 -9.33
C GLU A 155 17.76 -2.38 -9.87
N ILE A 156 18.37 -1.33 -9.33
CA ILE A 156 18.30 0.03 -9.87
C ILE A 156 19.65 0.32 -10.52
N SER A 157 19.64 0.53 -11.84
CA SER A 157 20.85 0.90 -12.56
C SER A 157 20.69 2.29 -13.19
N GLY A 158 21.75 3.09 -13.09
CA GLY A 158 21.80 4.44 -13.63
C GLY A 158 22.38 4.45 -15.04
N GLY A 159 21.69 5.13 -15.95
CA GLY A 159 22.09 5.28 -17.35
C GLY A 159 23.36 6.11 -17.54
N GLY A 160 24.53 5.49 -17.37
CA GLY A 160 25.68 5.69 -18.26
C GLY A 160 25.63 4.77 -19.49
N GLY A 161 24.48 4.14 -19.73
CA GLY A 161 24.31 3.01 -20.64
C GLY A 161 24.31 1.68 -19.90
N THR A 162 23.34 1.44 -19.02
CA THR A 162 23.04 0.10 -18.54
C THR A 162 21.61 0.03 -18.04
N ASN A 163 20.96 -1.08 -18.38
CA ASN A 163 19.53 -1.30 -18.29
C ASN A 163 19.06 -1.63 -16.86
N VAL A 164 17.87 -1.14 -16.45
CA VAL A 164 17.21 -1.46 -15.17
C VAL A 164 16.57 -2.84 -15.24
N TRP A 165 16.74 -3.70 -14.24
CA TRP A 165 16.11 -5.02 -14.16
C TRP A 165 15.23 -5.08 -12.89
N LEU A 166 13.91 -5.19 -13.06
CA LEU A 166 12.98 -5.68 -12.04
C LEU A 166 12.73 -7.16 -12.23
#